data_AF-A0A3Q3AZT4-F1
#
_entry.id   AF-A0A3Q3AZT4-F1
#
_cell.length_a   1.000
_cell.length_b   1.000
_cell.length_c   1.000
_cell.angle_alpha   90.00
_cell.angle_beta   90.00
_cell.angle_gamma   90.00
#
_symmetry.space_group_name_H-M   'P 1'
#
loop_
_entity.id
_entity.type
_entity.pdbx_description
1 polymer ?
#
loop_
_entity_poly.entity_id
_entity_poly.type
_entity_poly.pdbx_seq_one_letter_code
_entity_poly.pdbx_strand_id
1 'polypeptide(L)'
;MVCQHTPTLHTHTHTHTHTYSHTRCSGHSAPDASKPPESAVSRGPGQVAALEGMAMFRKAAAAAGALLFAVSLALLGWRAEGQANGREKKEVAGDSIIYLGQERDPWRPLIRTTANLTEISSIKSSFQFRTFDPEGAIFYGDTKSGEDWFVLSLRDGFPLMQISKEEVLVSVTGGLKLNDGKWHTLEVSNEGKFVILEVDGLSGLEVGMQSKQTQEVISGELRLALGGILISKDKLIVQFEPQMDGCVREGSWLNLSIPWEAEADELWLCYQNIQPGSYFAGKGLAVFNTSAFSVDEERGFRVEIWGNFGQMDGSILSLKTSQDELLFSTAASNGTKEVVVTFRGEQVAVKSSLRRLLITFLKDLVKVLPDDEESESITLPVGAESHPGYLTTLREGHLAIGGLLGEGISGSHFLTGCLEKIQVQGKALDLDLAVKHMSVSSHSCPA
;
A
#
# COMPACT_ATOMS: atom_id res chain seq x y z
N MET A 1 -31.31 -0.47 3.43
CA MET A 1 -32.25 0.12 2.45
C MET A 1 -31.42 0.62 1.29
N VAL A 2 -31.68 0.09 0.09
CA VAL A 2 -30.93 0.37 -1.13
C VAL A 2 -31.44 1.69 -1.73
N CYS A 3 -30.55 2.64 -1.98
CA CYS A 3 -30.87 3.83 -2.79
C CYS A 3 -30.14 3.70 -4.13
N GLN A 4 -30.93 3.49 -5.19
CA GLN A 4 -30.46 3.49 -6.57
C GLN A 4 -30.23 4.94 -7.03
N HIS A 5 -29.13 5.16 -7.76
CA HIS A 5 -28.84 6.40 -8.46
C HIS A 5 -29.25 6.27 -9.94
N THR A 6 -30.04 7.22 -10.43
CA THR A 6 -30.18 7.54 -11.86
C THR A 6 -29.83 9.02 -12.05
N PRO A 7 -29.00 9.38 -13.05
CA PRO A 7 -28.60 10.76 -13.29
C PRO A 7 -29.57 11.45 -14.25
N THR A 8 -29.90 12.71 -13.98
CA THR A 8 -30.51 13.63 -14.95
C THR A 8 -29.55 14.76 -15.27
N LEU A 9 -29.28 14.90 -16.56
CA LEU A 9 -28.44 15.92 -17.20
C LEU A 9 -29.20 17.25 -17.28
N HIS A 10 -28.61 18.36 -16.86
CA HIS A 10 -28.99 19.69 -17.37
C HIS A 10 -27.77 20.62 -17.49
N THR A 11 -27.67 21.23 -18.66
CA THR A 11 -26.69 22.22 -19.10
C THR A 11 -27.11 23.65 -18.78
N HIS A 12 -26.09 24.51 -18.62
CA HIS A 12 -26.02 25.97 -18.83
C HIS A 12 -26.07 26.96 -17.62
N THR A 13 -24.85 27.48 -17.35
CA THR A 13 -24.41 28.90 -17.27
C THR A 13 -24.85 29.86 -16.16
N HIS A 14 -23.81 30.31 -15.44
CA HIS A 14 -23.48 31.64 -14.90
C HIS A 14 -24.20 32.23 -13.65
N THR A 15 -23.30 32.55 -12.70
CA THR A 15 -23.27 33.63 -11.69
C THR A 15 -23.97 33.47 -10.32
N HIS A 16 -23.08 33.40 -9.31
CA HIS A 16 -23.12 33.92 -7.93
C HIS A 16 -24.36 33.72 -7.05
N THR A 17 -24.25 32.86 -6.03
CA THR A 17 -24.22 33.19 -4.57
C THR A 17 -24.39 31.90 -3.75
N HIS A 18 -23.44 31.55 -2.88
CA HIS A 18 -23.60 30.42 -1.96
C HIS A 18 -24.35 30.87 -0.70
N THR A 19 -25.62 30.48 -0.62
CA THR A 19 -26.41 30.49 0.61
C THR A 19 -26.42 29.07 1.19
N TYR A 20 -26.09 28.94 2.49
CA TYR A 20 -26.15 27.68 3.23
C TYR A 20 -27.62 27.29 3.48
N SER A 21 -28.05 26.14 2.95
CA SER A 21 -29.35 25.55 3.27
C SER A 21 -29.20 24.52 4.41
N HIS A 22 -29.74 24.84 5.58
CA HIS A 22 -30.01 23.87 6.65
C HIS A 22 -31.25 23.05 6.29
N THR A 23 -31.11 21.73 6.16
CA THR A 23 -32.26 20.82 6.05
C THR A 23 -32.76 20.49 7.44
N ARG A 24 -33.92 21.05 7.80
CA ARG A 24 -34.67 20.77 9.04
C ARG A 24 -35.76 19.75 8.71
N CYS A 25 -35.74 18.58 9.33
CA CYS A 25 -36.85 17.62 9.28
C CYS A 25 -37.90 17.98 10.35
N SER A 26 -39.15 18.19 9.92
CA SER A 26 -40.37 18.22 10.73
C SER A 26 -41.33 17.17 10.17
N GLY A 27 -42.18 16.45 10.90
CA GLY A 27 -42.50 16.37 12.33
C GLY A 27 -43.59 15.29 12.50
N HIS A 28 -44.06 15.03 13.73
CA HIS A 28 -45.48 14.84 14.07
C HIS A 28 -45.71 15.01 15.60
N SER A 29 -46.65 15.90 15.90
CA SER A 29 -47.38 16.30 17.13
C SER A 29 -48.10 15.14 17.86
N ALA A 30 -48.56 15.14 19.12
CA ALA A 30 -48.79 16.06 20.28
C ALA A 30 -49.25 15.16 21.49
N PRO A 31 -49.81 15.61 22.66
CA PRO A 31 -50.00 16.96 23.23
C PRO A 31 -49.58 17.19 24.71
N ASP A 32 -49.16 18.44 24.96
CA ASP A 32 -49.61 19.43 25.97
C ASP A 32 -49.84 19.08 27.46
N ALA A 33 -49.13 19.80 28.35
CA ALA A 33 -49.67 20.36 29.60
C ALA A 33 -48.72 21.35 30.32
N SER A 34 -49.19 22.59 30.47
CA SER A 34 -49.00 23.53 31.59
C SER A 34 -47.72 24.40 31.71
N LYS A 35 -47.96 25.67 32.06
CA LYS A 35 -47.10 26.87 32.13
C LYS A 35 -46.93 27.31 33.63
N PRO A 36 -46.26 28.45 33.97
CA PRO A 36 -45.01 28.58 34.74
C PRO A 36 -45.23 29.21 36.16
N PRO A 37 -44.21 29.76 36.89
CA PRO A 37 -43.71 31.12 36.61
C PRO A 37 -42.22 31.40 36.95
N GLU A 38 -41.85 32.66 36.70
CA GLU A 38 -40.56 33.37 36.79
C GLU A 38 -39.86 33.40 38.17
N SER A 39 -38.54 33.59 38.15
CA SER A 39 -37.86 34.59 39.01
C SER A 39 -36.47 34.94 38.48
N ALA A 40 -36.23 36.24 38.30
CA ALA A 40 -34.95 36.86 37.98
C ALA A 40 -34.06 37.03 39.22
N VAL A 41 -32.73 36.94 39.11
CA VAL A 41 -31.74 37.77 39.86
C VAL A 41 -30.41 37.82 39.09
N SER A 42 -29.90 39.03 38.88
CA SER A 42 -28.55 39.40 38.40
C SER A 42 -27.48 39.30 39.49
N ARG A 43 -26.22 38.95 39.15
CA ARG A 43 -24.98 39.59 39.68
C ARG A 43 -23.71 39.02 39.00
N GLY A 44 -22.72 39.89 38.82
CA GLY A 44 -21.49 39.70 38.03
C GLY A 44 -20.39 38.81 38.66
N PRO A 45 -19.11 39.05 38.29
CA PRO A 45 -18.13 37.99 38.00
C PRO A 45 -17.44 37.43 39.25
N GLY A 46 -17.16 36.13 39.24
CA GLY A 46 -16.42 35.42 40.29
C GLY A 46 -15.29 34.58 39.70
N GLN A 47 -14.06 34.96 40.05
CA GLN A 47 -12.85 34.16 39.93
C GLN A 47 -12.86 32.94 40.89
N VAL A 48 -11.88 32.07 40.66
CA VAL A 48 -11.10 31.26 41.62
C VAL A 48 -11.35 29.74 41.63
N ALA A 49 -10.22 29.02 41.49
CA ALA A 49 -9.85 27.69 42.02
C ALA A 49 -9.82 26.50 41.04
N ALA A 50 -8.62 26.17 40.58
CA ALA A 50 -7.93 24.93 40.97
C ALA A 50 -6.42 25.06 40.69
N LEU A 51 -5.62 25.14 41.75
CA LEU A 51 -4.16 25.12 41.77
C LEU A 51 -3.64 23.68 41.96
N GLU A 52 -2.48 23.43 41.34
CA GLU A 52 -1.28 22.74 41.86
C GLU A 52 -1.31 21.28 42.37
N GLY A 53 -0.33 20.54 41.84
CA GLY A 53 0.39 19.43 42.47
C GLY A 53 1.23 18.70 41.41
N MET A 54 2.55 18.50 41.48
CA MET A 54 3.54 18.67 42.54
C MET A 54 4.92 18.83 41.87
N ALA A 55 5.75 19.74 42.39
CA ALA A 55 7.20 19.56 42.43
C ALA A 55 7.55 18.85 43.76
N MET A 56 8.52 17.94 43.75
CA MET A 56 9.52 17.66 44.82
C MET A 56 10.14 16.26 44.62
N PHE A 57 11.42 16.19 44.27
CA PHE A 57 12.53 15.79 45.15
C PHE A 57 13.83 15.57 44.36
N ARG A 58 14.89 16.31 44.74
CA ARG A 58 16.31 16.06 44.41
C ARG A 58 17.04 15.67 45.71
N LYS A 59 18.14 14.91 45.53
CA LYS A 59 19.19 14.40 46.48
C LYS A 59 19.05 12.89 46.73
N ALA A 60 20.09 12.04 46.69
CA ALA A 60 21.53 12.20 46.59
C ALA A 60 22.20 10.88 46.13
N ALA A 61 23.38 10.95 45.51
CA ALA A 61 24.60 10.22 45.92
C ALA A 61 25.78 10.60 45.01
N ALA A 62 26.90 10.96 45.63
CA ALA A 62 28.18 11.22 44.99
C ALA A 62 29.25 10.25 45.53
N ALA A 63 30.17 9.86 44.65
CA ALA A 63 31.58 9.48 44.86
C ALA A 63 31.97 8.20 45.63
N ALA A 64 32.58 7.26 44.88
CA ALA A 64 33.87 6.58 45.13
C ALA A 64 34.12 5.66 43.90
N GLY A 65 35.27 5.53 43.24
CA GLY A 65 36.65 5.73 43.66
C GLY A 65 37.42 4.39 43.59
N ALA A 66 37.96 4.08 42.40
CA ALA A 66 39.10 3.20 42.06
C ALA A 66 39.24 1.77 42.65
N LEU A 67 39.43 0.76 41.77
CA LEU A 67 40.66 -0.06 41.69
C LEU A 67 40.56 -1.17 40.60
N LEU A 68 41.61 -1.23 39.77
CA LEU A 68 41.93 -2.30 38.82
C LEU A 68 42.33 -3.58 39.55
N PHE A 69 42.00 -4.76 38.99
CA PHE A 69 42.96 -5.86 38.76
C PHE A 69 42.33 -6.94 37.86
N ALA A 70 43.00 -7.22 36.75
CA ALA A 70 42.76 -8.39 35.92
C ALA A 70 43.56 -9.59 36.49
N VAL A 71 42.93 -10.77 36.58
CA VAL A 71 43.60 -12.07 36.41
C VAL A 71 42.57 -13.08 35.88
N SER A 72 42.86 -13.61 34.69
CA SER A 72 42.21 -14.75 34.04
C SER A 72 42.62 -16.07 34.72
N LEU A 73 41.73 -17.07 34.77
CA LEU A 73 41.98 -18.40 34.17
C LEU A 73 40.69 -19.24 34.16
N ALA A 74 40.51 -19.94 33.05
CA ALA A 74 39.37 -20.77 32.66
C ALA A 74 39.12 -21.99 33.56
N LEU A 75 37.90 -22.54 33.50
CA LEU A 75 37.63 -23.93 33.10
C LEU A 75 36.11 -24.17 32.90
N LEU A 76 35.75 -24.43 31.63
CA LEU A 76 34.81 -25.42 31.11
C LEU A 76 33.49 -25.68 31.88
N GLY A 77 32.41 -25.13 31.33
CA GLY A 77 31.05 -25.64 31.51
C GLY A 77 30.28 -25.47 30.21
N TRP A 78 30.18 -26.54 29.43
CA TRP A 78 29.33 -26.64 28.23
C TRP A 78 27.92 -26.13 28.56
N ARG A 79 27.47 -25.09 27.87
CA ARG A 79 26.05 -24.79 27.72
C ARG A 79 25.82 -24.37 26.28
N ALA A 80 24.93 -25.10 25.63
CA ALA A 80 24.61 -25.00 24.22
C ALA A 80 24.39 -23.55 23.78
N GLU A 81 25.29 -23.03 22.94
CA GLU A 81 25.02 -21.89 22.08
C GLU A 81 23.86 -22.29 21.15
N GLY A 82 22.67 -21.77 21.46
CA GLY A 82 21.65 -21.58 20.44
C GLY A 82 22.21 -20.58 19.45
N GLN A 83 22.48 -21.04 18.23
CA GLN A 83 22.95 -20.24 17.10
C GLN A 83 21.84 -19.28 16.68
N ALA A 84 21.68 -18.19 17.44
CA ALA A 84 21.02 -17.00 16.94
C ALA A 84 21.93 -16.45 15.85
N ASN A 85 21.56 -16.70 14.60
CA ASN A 85 22.21 -16.14 13.42
C ASN A 85 21.91 -14.62 13.42
N GLY A 86 22.62 -13.88 14.27
CA GLY A 86 22.49 -12.44 14.42
C GLY A 86 23.06 -11.78 13.18
N ARG A 87 22.22 -11.57 12.17
CA ARG A 87 22.54 -10.65 11.09
C ARG A 87 22.67 -9.27 11.73
N GLU A 88 23.85 -8.67 11.64
CA GLU A 88 24.10 -7.31 12.11
C GLU A 88 23.14 -6.39 11.35
N LYS A 89 22.14 -5.83 12.05
CA LYS A 89 21.09 -5.04 11.42
C LYS A 89 21.67 -3.70 10.98
N LYS A 90 21.34 -3.30 9.76
CA LYS A 90 21.88 -2.08 9.16
C LYS A 90 21.17 -0.86 9.71
N GLU A 91 21.92 0.09 10.24
CA GLU A 91 21.39 1.39 10.68
C GLU A 91 21.06 2.29 9.48
N VAL A 92 19.94 2.99 9.60
CA VAL A 92 19.38 3.89 8.59
C VAL A 92 18.94 5.18 9.27
N ALA A 93 19.24 6.33 8.65
CA ALA A 93 18.78 7.61 9.18
C ALA A 93 17.27 7.77 8.94
N GLY A 94 16.53 8.24 9.94
CA GLY A 94 15.06 8.35 9.86
C GLY A 94 14.54 9.35 8.81
N ASP A 95 15.40 10.25 8.34
CA ASP A 95 15.10 11.23 7.29
C ASP A 95 15.42 10.74 5.87
N SER A 96 15.97 9.52 5.74
CA SER A 96 16.35 8.91 4.47
C SER A 96 15.17 8.76 3.52
N ILE A 97 15.47 8.75 2.22
CA ILE A 97 14.49 8.33 1.21
C ILE A 97 14.35 6.82 1.20
N ILE A 98 13.13 6.33 1.35
CA ILE A 98 12.82 4.90 1.50
C ILE A 98 11.73 4.54 0.50
N TYR A 99 11.98 3.50 -0.28
CA TYR A 99 10.96 2.85 -1.10
C TYR A 99 10.23 1.79 -0.27
N LEU A 100 8.93 1.97 -0.05
CA LEU A 100 8.12 1.11 0.82
C LEU A 100 7.83 -0.27 0.20
N GLY A 101 7.86 -0.38 -1.14
CA GLY A 101 7.52 -1.62 -1.86
C GLY A 101 8.58 -2.71 -1.84
N GLN A 102 9.62 -2.58 -1.02
CA GLN A 102 10.83 -3.39 -1.07
C GLN A 102 10.81 -4.68 -0.23
N GLU A 103 9.64 -5.22 0.07
CA GLU A 103 9.49 -6.28 1.08
C GLU A 103 8.95 -7.62 0.52
N ARG A 104 9.36 -8.73 1.15
CA ARG A 104 8.96 -10.11 0.80
C ARG A 104 7.81 -10.65 1.64
N ASP A 105 7.56 -10.06 2.81
CA ASP A 105 6.53 -10.47 3.77
C ASP A 105 5.82 -9.20 4.27
N PRO A 106 4.59 -8.91 3.81
CA PRO A 106 3.93 -7.64 4.14
C PRO A 106 3.61 -7.45 5.63
N TRP A 107 3.75 -8.51 6.43
CA TRP A 107 3.56 -8.53 7.88
C TRP A 107 4.86 -8.38 8.67
N ARG A 108 5.95 -8.08 7.96
CA ARG A 108 7.20 -7.57 8.50
C ARG A 108 7.40 -6.16 7.93
N PRO A 109 8.10 -5.28 8.64
CA PRO A 109 8.42 -3.96 8.10
C PRO A 109 9.85 -3.91 7.56
N LEU A 110 10.01 -3.20 6.45
CA LEU A 110 11.29 -2.92 5.82
C LEU A 110 12.29 -2.24 6.78
N ILE A 111 11.82 -1.23 7.50
CA ILE A 111 12.59 -0.59 8.57
C ILE A 111 11.73 -0.36 9.80
N ARG A 112 12.38 -0.42 10.97
CA ARG A 112 11.73 -0.09 12.25
C ARG A 112 12.68 0.60 13.21
N THR A 113 12.13 1.30 14.19
CA THR A 113 12.88 1.79 15.34
C THR A 113 12.09 1.56 16.62
N THR A 114 12.81 1.54 17.74
CA THR A 114 12.28 1.25 19.06
C THR A 114 12.76 2.32 20.02
N ALA A 115 11.83 2.87 20.81
CA ALA A 115 12.14 3.90 21.80
C ALA A 115 11.40 3.63 23.11
N ASN A 116 11.97 4.08 24.22
CA ASN A 116 11.24 4.07 25.48
C ASN A 116 10.24 5.24 25.48
N LEU A 117 8.98 4.97 25.84
CA LEU A 117 7.94 6.00 25.93
C LEU A 117 8.34 7.19 26.82
N THR A 118 9.20 6.98 27.83
CA THR A 118 9.69 8.04 28.72
C THR A 118 10.69 9.01 28.04
N GLU A 119 11.27 8.63 26.91
CA GLU A 119 12.24 9.43 26.16
C GLU A 119 11.55 10.36 25.13
N ILE A 120 10.26 10.12 24.87
CA ILE A 120 9.49 10.87 23.88
C ILE A 120 9.14 12.24 24.45
N SER A 121 9.64 13.28 23.79
CA SER A 121 9.37 14.69 24.13
C SER A 121 8.43 15.38 23.15
N SER A 122 8.17 14.77 21.99
CA SER A 122 7.27 15.28 20.96
C SER A 122 6.13 14.28 20.72
N ILE A 123 4.94 14.83 20.50
CA ILE A 123 3.72 14.09 20.15
C ILE A 123 3.52 13.98 18.63
N LYS A 124 4.48 14.44 17.83
CA LYS A 124 4.33 14.70 16.39
C LYS A 124 5.39 13.98 15.56
N SER A 125 4.94 13.35 14.48
CA SER A 125 5.77 12.81 13.41
C SER A 125 5.40 13.47 12.08
N SER A 126 6.39 13.89 11.30
CA SER A 126 6.19 14.53 9.99
C SER A 126 7.10 13.92 8.94
N PHE A 127 6.59 13.70 7.73
CA PHE A 127 7.35 13.13 6.63
C PHE A 127 6.69 13.49 5.30
N GLN A 128 7.41 13.34 4.20
CA GLN A 128 6.83 13.45 2.86
C GLN A 128 6.55 12.07 2.27
N PHE A 129 5.42 11.95 1.57
CA PHE A 129 4.96 10.72 0.95
C PHE A 129 4.54 10.95 -0.50
N ARG A 130 4.81 9.97 -1.38
CA ARG A 130 4.41 9.99 -2.79
C ARG A 130 4.10 8.58 -3.28
N THR A 131 2.99 8.42 -4.00
CA THR A 131 2.59 7.15 -4.63
C THR A 131 1.60 7.35 -5.78
N PHE A 132 1.40 6.31 -6.60
CA PHE A 132 0.20 6.11 -7.44
C PHE A 132 -0.68 4.95 -6.94
N ASP A 133 -0.18 4.19 -5.97
CA ASP A 133 -0.83 3.05 -5.36
C ASP A 133 -2.11 3.47 -4.61
N PRO A 134 -3.28 2.88 -4.92
CA PRO A 134 -4.51 3.22 -4.23
C PRO A 134 -4.63 2.63 -2.81
N GLU A 135 -3.84 1.62 -2.44
CA GLU A 135 -3.98 0.91 -1.17
C GLU A 135 -2.62 0.52 -0.58
N GLY A 136 -2.50 0.47 0.75
CA GLY A 136 -1.29 -0.04 1.42
C GLY A 136 -0.82 0.79 2.60
N ALA A 137 0.16 0.28 3.35
CA ALA A 137 0.59 0.87 4.61
C ALA A 137 1.65 1.96 4.38
N ILE A 138 1.48 3.09 5.06
CA ILE A 138 2.42 4.21 5.02
C ILE A 138 3.25 4.25 6.29
N PHE A 139 2.59 4.29 7.45
CA PHE A 139 3.23 4.48 8.74
C PHE A 139 2.54 3.66 9.82
N TYR A 140 3.34 2.95 10.61
CA TYR A 140 2.90 2.12 11.71
C TYR A 140 3.55 2.53 13.02
N GLY A 141 2.78 2.44 14.10
CA GLY A 141 3.31 2.54 15.46
C GLY A 141 2.54 1.68 16.44
N ASP A 142 3.22 1.12 17.44
CA ASP A 142 2.55 0.44 18.55
C ASP A 142 3.25 0.58 19.89
N THR A 143 2.49 0.24 20.92
CA THR A 143 3.00 0.00 22.27
C THR A 143 2.46 -1.33 22.79
N LYS A 144 2.95 -1.78 23.95
CA LYS A 144 2.51 -3.05 24.59
C LYS A 144 2.56 -4.23 23.61
N SER A 145 3.59 -4.27 22.78
CA SER A 145 3.80 -5.33 21.79
C SER A 145 2.62 -5.54 20.81
N GLY A 146 1.93 -4.46 20.41
CA GLY A 146 0.86 -4.50 19.43
C GLY A 146 -0.54 -4.75 20.03
N GLU A 147 -0.72 -4.51 21.32
CA GLU A 147 -2.05 -4.39 21.93
C GLU A 147 -2.67 -3.02 21.61
N ASP A 148 -1.89 -1.96 21.80
CA ASP A 148 -2.24 -0.60 21.39
C ASP A 148 -1.44 -0.24 20.14
N TRP A 149 -2.10 0.10 19.05
CA TRP A 149 -1.46 0.29 17.75
C TRP A 149 -2.15 1.35 16.91
N PHE A 150 -1.40 1.90 15.98
CA PHE A 150 -1.80 2.90 15.00
C PHE A 150 -1.31 2.49 13.62
N VAL A 151 -2.17 2.58 12.62
CA VAL A 151 -1.85 2.35 11.21
C VAL A 151 -2.37 3.54 10.40
N LEU A 152 -1.47 4.22 9.69
CA LEU A 152 -1.81 5.10 8.58
C LEU A 152 -1.57 4.36 7.27
N SER A 153 -2.61 4.31 6.44
CA SER A 153 -2.65 3.58 5.18
C SER A 153 -3.42 4.37 4.11
N LEU A 154 -3.39 3.92 2.86
CA LEU A 154 -4.35 4.35 1.84
C LEU A 154 -5.44 3.30 1.63
N ARG A 155 -6.61 3.78 1.25
CA ARG A 155 -7.69 2.99 0.65
C ARG A 155 -8.39 3.79 -0.43
N ASP A 156 -8.46 3.26 -1.64
CA ASP A 156 -8.96 3.96 -2.83
C ASP A 156 -8.22 5.30 -3.10
N GLY A 157 -6.99 5.42 -2.61
CA GLY A 157 -6.12 6.60 -2.64
C GLY A 157 -6.36 7.61 -1.51
N PHE A 158 -7.32 7.38 -0.62
CA PHE A 158 -7.59 8.25 0.52
C PHE A 158 -6.88 7.77 1.79
N PRO A 159 -6.39 8.68 2.65
CA PRO A 159 -5.88 8.33 3.97
C PRO A 159 -6.92 7.56 4.79
N LEU A 160 -6.47 6.43 5.35
CA LEU A 160 -7.20 5.59 6.31
C LEU A 160 -6.35 5.48 7.57
N MET A 161 -6.88 5.97 8.69
CA MET A 161 -6.32 5.76 10.02
C MET A 161 -7.08 4.66 10.74
N GLN A 162 -6.36 3.69 11.28
CA GLN A 162 -6.88 2.66 12.18
C GLN A 162 -6.12 2.70 13.50
N ILE A 163 -6.85 2.71 14.61
CA ILE A 163 -6.28 2.87 15.95
C ILE A 163 -6.91 1.84 16.88
N SER A 164 -6.08 1.12 17.62
CA SER A 164 -6.48 0.32 18.78
C SER A 164 -5.85 0.93 20.01
N LYS A 165 -6.67 1.24 21.01
CA LYS A 165 -6.20 1.70 22.31
C LYS A 165 -7.14 1.21 23.40
N GLU A 166 -6.61 0.49 24.39
CA GLU A 166 -7.38 0.02 25.56
C GLU A 166 -8.69 -0.69 25.16
N GLU A 167 -8.61 -1.64 24.23
CA GLU A 167 -9.76 -2.40 23.68
C GLU A 167 -10.76 -1.58 22.85
N VAL A 168 -10.52 -0.29 22.63
CA VAL A 168 -11.30 0.53 21.69
C VAL A 168 -10.60 0.55 20.34
N LEU A 169 -11.30 0.06 19.31
CA LEU A 169 -10.85 0.12 17.94
C LEU A 169 -11.63 1.19 17.17
N VAL A 170 -10.92 2.04 16.42
CA VAL A 170 -11.49 3.09 15.58
C VAL A 170 -10.86 3.04 14.20
N SER A 171 -11.68 3.21 13.16
CA SER A 171 -11.21 3.40 11.77
C SER A 171 -11.88 4.62 11.16
N VAL A 172 -11.11 5.48 10.50
CA VAL A 172 -11.63 6.62 9.75
C VAL A 172 -10.89 6.78 8.42
N THR A 173 -11.65 7.05 7.36
CA THR A 173 -11.11 7.40 6.04
C THR A 173 -11.54 8.80 5.68
N GLY A 174 -10.66 9.59 5.08
CA GLY A 174 -10.98 10.96 4.66
C GLY A 174 -9.74 11.78 4.34
N GLY A 175 -9.94 13.09 4.17
CA GLY A 175 -8.91 13.99 3.67
C GLY A 175 -8.80 13.99 2.14
N LEU A 176 -7.67 14.45 1.64
CA LEU A 176 -7.38 14.53 0.20
C LEU A 176 -6.84 13.20 -0.32
N LYS A 177 -7.08 12.93 -1.61
CA LYS A 177 -6.52 11.76 -2.30
C LYS A 177 -5.02 11.97 -2.52
N LEU A 178 -4.19 11.01 -2.11
CA LEU A 178 -2.72 11.14 -2.08
C LEU A 178 -1.97 10.36 -3.16
N ASN A 179 -2.68 9.54 -3.93
CA ASN A 179 -2.07 8.68 -4.95
C ASN A 179 -2.03 9.36 -6.33
N ASP A 180 -1.60 10.63 -6.36
CA ASP A 180 -1.54 11.46 -7.57
C ASP A 180 -0.12 11.57 -8.17
N GLY A 181 0.84 10.84 -7.59
CA GLY A 181 2.25 10.86 -7.99
C GLY A 181 3.04 12.09 -7.53
N LYS A 182 2.47 12.98 -6.71
CA LYS A 182 3.17 14.12 -6.13
C LYS A 182 3.60 13.85 -4.70
N TRP A 183 4.58 14.64 -4.24
CA TRP A 183 4.97 14.64 -2.84
C TRP A 183 3.96 15.44 -2.02
N HIS A 184 3.43 14.81 -0.99
CA HIS A 184 2.59 15.42 0.04
C HIS A 184 3.32 15.39 1.39
N THR A 185 3.24 16.48 2.14
CA THR A 185 3.74 16.50 3.53
C THR A 185 2.65 15.99 4.45
N LEU A 186 2.92 14.90 5.16
CA LEU A 186 2.04 14.30 6.15
C LEU A 186 2.55 14.58 7.55
N GLU A 187 1.64 14.94 8.43
CA GLU A 187 1.93 15.19 9.83
C GLU A 187 0.91 14.47 10.69
N VAL A 188 1.40 13.58 11.55
CA VAL A 188 0.59 12.83 12.52
C VAL A 188 0.95 13.32 13.90
N SER A 189 -0.04 13.79 14.67
CA SER A 189 0.16 14.27 16.03
C SER A 189 -0.89 13.70 17.01
N ASN A 190 -0.53 13.67 18.29
CA ASN A 190 -1.44 13.32 19.38
C ASN A 190 -1.68 14.52 20.31
N GLU A 191 -2.85 15.14 20.19
CA GLU A 191 -3.24 16.29 21.00
C GLU A 191 -4.29 15.91 22.06
N GLY A 192 -3.79 15.58 23.25
CA GLY A 192 -4.63 15.21 24.40
C GLY A 192 -5.36 13.90 24.17
N LYS A 193 -6.60 13.99 23.67
CA LYS A 193 -7.46 12.83 23.38
C LYS A 193 -7.70 12.64 21.87
N PHE A 194 -7.01 13.41 21.04
CA PHE A 194 -7.19 13.44 19.60
C PHE A 194 -5.94 12.97 18.90
N VAL A 195 -6.11 12.11 17.90
CA VAL A 195 -5.07 11.83 16.90
C VAL A 195 -5.42 12.60 15.65
N ILE A 196 -4.49 13.44 15.19
CA ILE A 196 -4.69 14.38 14.10
C ILE A 196 -3.73 14.01 12.96
N LEU A 197 -4.26 13.96 11.74
CA LEU A 197 -3.50 13.91 10.50
C LEU A 197 -3.70 15.23 9.75
N GLU A 198 -2.61 15.93 9.50
CA GLU A 198 -2.56 17.05 8.56
C GLU A 198 -1.87 16.63 7.26
N VAL A 199 -2.36 17.19 6.14
CA VAL A 199 -1.85 16.96 4.80
C VAL A 199 -1.56 18.31 4.17
N ASP A 200 -0.31 18.56 3.80
CA ASP A 200 0.14 19.83 3.21
C ASP A 200 -0.22 21.07 4.05
N GLY A 201 -0.23 20.92 5.38
CA GLY A 201 -0.61 21.97 6.32
C GLY A 201 -2.12 22.26 6.39
N LEU A 202 -2.95 21.40 5.78
CA LEU A 202 -4.40 21.43 5.89
C LEU A 202 -4.87 20.27 6.77
N SER A 203 -5.88 20.52 7.62
CA SER A 203 -6.47 19.47 8.46
C SER A 203 -7.05 18.36 7.57
N GLY A 204 -6.55 17.14 7.76
CA GLY A 204 -6.98 15.96 7.01
C GLY A 204 -7.99 15.13 7.79
N LEU A 205 -7.55 14.53 8.89
CA LEU A 205 -8.38 13.70 9.76
C LEU A 205 -8.14 14.05 11.23
N GLU A 206 -9.20 13.97 12.03
CA GLU A 206 -9.12 14.17 13.49
C GLU A 206 -9.98 13.11 14.16
N VAL A 207 -9.37 12.33 15.06
CA VAL A 207 -10.03 11.21 15.76
C VAL A 207 -9.94 11.42 17.25
N GLY A 208 -11.07 11.72 17.87
CA GLY A 208 -11.18 11.80 19.32
C GLY A 208 -11.44 10.43 19.94
N MET A 209 -10.60 10.02 20.89
CA MET A 209 -10.77 8.79 21.67
C MET A 209 -10.82 9.14 23.15
N GLN A 210 -11.91 8.78 23.83
CA GLN A 210 -12.05 9.02 25.26
C GLN A 210 -12.18 7.69 26.00
N SER A 211 -11.15 7.35 26.79
CA SER A 211 -11.23 6.24 27.74
C SER A 211 -11.84 6.68 29.07
N LYS A 212 -12.50 5.74 29.75
CA LYS A 212 -12.95 5.89 31.13
C LYS A 212 -11.87 5.49 32.14
N GLN A 213 -10.76 4.89 31.70
CA GLN A 213 -9.65 4.52 32.57
C GLN A 213 -8.83 5.77 32.93
N THR A 214 -8.57 5.94 34.23
CA THR A 214 -8.11 7.22 34.80
C THR A 214 -6.59 7.40 34.87
N GLN A 215 -5.78 6.44 34.40
CA GLN A 215 -4.32 6.55 34.47
C GLN A 215 -3.67 5.54 33.52
N GLU A 216 -3.15 6.03 32.39
CA GLU A 216 -2.12 5.31 31.66
C GLU A 216 -0.76 5.68 32.25
N VAL A 217 -0.02 4.68 32.73
CA VAL A 217 1.41 4.86 32.99
C VAL A 217 2.08 4.94 31.62
N ILE A 218 2.65 6.10 31.29
CA ILE A 218 3.50 6.28 30.09
C ILE A 218 4.81 5.53 30.35
N SER A 219 4.76 4.21 30.24
CA SER A 219 5.89 3.31 30.43
C SER A 219 5.77 2.17 29.46
N GLY A 220 6.91 1.78 28.88
CA GLY A 220 6.96 0.70 27.92
C GLY A 220 7.71 1.11 26.67
N GLU A 221 7.67 0.21 25.72
CA GLU A 221 8.36 0.32 24.45
C GLU A 221 7.38 0.83 23.38
N LEU A 222 7.78 1.88 22.66
CA LEU A 222 7.18 2.30 21.41
C LEU A 222 7.97 1.66 20.27
N ARG A 223 7.27 1.07 19.32
CA ARG A 223 7.85 0.61 18.05
C ARG A 223 7.23 1.40 16.92
N LEU A 224 8.07 1.93 16.03
CA LEU A 224 7.66 2.59 14.80
C LEU A 224 8.15 1.78 13.60
N ALA A 225 7.38 1.73 12.53
CA ALA A 225 7.72 0.96 11.34
C ALA A 225 7.25 1.60 10.03
N LEU A 226 8.00 1.35 8.96
CA LEU A 226 7.70 1.72 7.57
C LEU A 226 7.92 0.51 6.66
N GLY A 227 7.15 0.44 5.57
CA GLY A 227 7.24 -0.65 4.57
C GLY A 227 6.44 -1.91 4.94
N GLY A 228 5.74 -1.89 6.08
CA GLY A 228 4.89 -2.99 6.54
C GLY A 228 4.35 -2.69 7.94
N ILE A 229 3.65 -3.67 8.54
CA ILE A 229 3.01 -3.53 9.86
C ILE A 229 3.35 -4.71 10.78
N LEU A 230 3.37 -4.49 12.10
CA LEU A 230 3.80 -5.47 13.12
C LEU A 230 2.64 -6.21 13.82
N ILE A 231 1.41 -6.06 13.31
CA ILE A 231 0.21 -6.74 13.81
C ILE A 231 -0.37 -7.65 12.74
N SER A 232 -1.10 -8.68 13.15
CA SER A 232 -1.77 -9.60 12.24
C SER A 232 -3.02 -8.98 11.61
N LYS A 233 -3.38 -9.47 10.41
CA LYS A 233 -4.52 -9.00 9.61
C LYS A 233 -5.85 -8.99 10.38
N ASP A 234 -6.05 -9.96 11.26
CA ASP A 234 -7.27 -10.12 12.06
C ASP A 234 -7.48 -9.03 13.11
N LYS A 235 -6.43 -8.30 13.48
CA LYS A 235 -6.55 -7.14 14.38
C LYS A 235 -7.10 -5.90 13.69
N LEU A 236 -6.99 -5.79 12.37
CA LEU A 236 -7.47 -4.63 11.60
C LEU A 236 -8.99 -4.63 11.47
N ILE A 237 -9.63 -3.46 11.61
CA ILE A 237 -11.06 -3.28 11.32
C ILE A 237 -11.28 -3.40 9.80
N VAL A 238 -10.52 -2.61 9.06
CA VAL A 238 -10.47 -2.64 7.61
C VAL A 238 -9.24 -3.42 7.23
N GLN A 239 -9.44 -4.66 6.79
CA GLN A 239 -8.38 -5.50 6.29
C GLN A 239 -7.95 -5.03 4.90
N PHE A 240 -6.64 -4.96 4.69
CA PHE A 240 -5.99 -4.57 3.43
C PHE A 240 -4.65 -5.32 3.32
N GLU A 241 -4.01 -5.26 2.15
CA GLU A 241 -2.64 -5.76 1.98
C GLU A 241 -1.63 -4.64 2.28
N PRO A 242 -0.69 -4.81 3.24
CA PRO A 242 0.21 -3.72 3.67
C PRO A 242 1.20 -3.20 2.62
N GLN A 243 1.42 -3.92 1.52
CA GLN A 243 2.37 -3.54 0.49
C GLN A 243 2.02 -2.16 -0.08
N MET A 244 3.03 -1.34 -0.33
CA MET A 244 2.84 0.03 -0.80
C MET A 244 3.90 0.36 -1.84
N ASP A 245 3.49 0.50 -3.10
CA ASP A 245 4.33 1.08 -4.15
C ASP A 245 4.44 2.60 -3.95
N GLY A 246 5.18 2.99 -2.91
CA GLY A 246 5.28 4.38 -2.46
C GLY A 246 6.64 4.72 -1.90
N CYS A 247 6.87 6.02 -1.78
CA CYS A 247 8.13 6.57 -1.29
C CYS A 247 7.90 7.49 -0.10
N VAL A 248 8.79 7.40 0.89
CA VAL A 248 8.84 8.29 2.05
C VAL A 248 10.20 8.99 2.11
N ARG A 249 10.24 10.24 2.56
CA ARG A 249 11.48 10.99 2.83
C ARG A 249 11.27 12.08 3.88
N GLU A 250 12.36 12.71 4.31
CA GLU A 250 12.35 13.88 5.20
C GLU A 250 11.59 13.59 6.50
N GLY A 251 11.71 12.35 6.98
CA GLY A 251 11.06 11.87 8.19
C GLY A 251 11.64 12.48 9.46
N SER A 252 10.76 13.05 10.28
CA SER A 252 11.00 13.43 11.67
C SER A 252 10.01 12.65 12.53
N TRP A 253 10.52 11.76 13.38
CA TRP A 253 9.70 10.77 14.07
C TRP A 253 9.71 11.03 15.57
N LEU A 254 8.69 11.73 16.08
CA LEU A 254 8.55 12.06 17.51
C LEU A 254 9.78 12.76 18.12
N ASN A 255 10.54 13.49 17.29
CA ASN A 255 11.81 14.12 17.66
C ASN A 255 12.84 13.13 18.27
N LEU A 256 12.77 11.85 17.86
CA LEU A 256 13.71 10.82 18.24
C LEU A 256 14.94 10.88 17.32
N SER A 257 16.14 10.91 17.92
CA SER A 257 17.41 10.86 17.20
C SER A 257 17.98 9.44 17.11
N ILE A 258 17.15 8.43 17.32
CA ILE A 258 17.54 7.01 17.33
C ILE A 258 17.60 6.52 15.87
N PRO A 259 18.66 5.77 15.47
CA PRO A 259 18.72 5.19 14.15
C PRO A 259 17.59 4.17 13.94
N TRP A 260 17.20 4.01 12.69
CA TRP A 260 16.28 2.96 12.25
C TRP A 260 17.07 1.70 11.90
N GLU A 261 16.51 0.54 12.18
CA GLU A 261 17.05 -0.76 11.77
C GLU A 261 16.38 -1.21 10.47
N ALA A 262 17.17 -1.56 9.45
CA ALA A 262 16.66 -2.21 8.24
C ALA A 262 16.71 -3.74 8.34
N GLU A 263 15.63 -4.37 7.89
CA GLU A 263 15.55 -5.83 7.70
C GLU A 263 16.16 -6.29 6.36
N ALA A 264 16.27 -5.37 5.39
CA ALA A 264 16.88 -5.63 4.10
C ALA A 264 18.40 -5.34 4.10
N ASP A 265 19.15 -6.16 3.34
CA ASP A 265 20.61 -5.99 3.18
C ASP A 265 20.97 -4.66 2.50
N GLU A 266 20.16 -4.26 1.52
CA GLU A 266 20.31 -3.03 0.76
C GLU A 266 18.93 -2.38 0.60
N LEU A 267 18.82 -1.07 0.86
CA LEU A 267 17.60 -0.32 0.62
C LEU A 267 17.62 0.25 -0.80
N TRP A 268 16.52 0.10 -1.52
CA TRP A 268 16.32 0.60 -2.86
C TRP A 268 15.92 2.06 -2.81
N LEU A 269 16.44 2.80 -3.77
CA LEU A 269 16.16 4.21 -3.92
C LEU A 269 14.90 4.39 -4.76
N CYS A 270 14.11 5.38 -4.37
CA CYS A 270 13.02 5.88 -5.18
C CYS A 270 13.55 6.57 -6.45
N TYR A 271 12.87 6.34 -7.57
CA TYR A 271 13.11 7.12 -8.78
C TYR A 271 12.78 8.59 -8.54
N GLN A 272 13.57 9.50 -9.12
CA GLN A 272 13.35 10.94 -8.95
C GLN A 272 12.01 11.36 -9.55
N ASN A 273 11.75 10.92 -10.78
CA ASN A 273 10.49 11.16 -11.49
C ASN A 273 9.79 9.82 -11.73
N ILE A 274 8.47 9.84 -11.54
CA ILE A 274 7.61 8.68 -11.75
C ILE A 274 6.39 9.08 -12.58
N GLN A 275 5.84 8.11 -13.30
CA GLN A 275 4.58 8.21 -14.02
C GLN A 275 3.72 6.96 -13.73
N PRO A 276 2.39 7.01 -13.95
CA PRO A 276 1.54 5.84 -13.76
C PRO A 276 1.94 4.68 -14.68
N GLY A 277 1.92 3.46 -14.14
CA GLY A 277 2.18 2.23 -14.88
C GLY A 277 2.86 1.18 -14.03
N SER A 278 3.12 0.00 -14.59
CA SER A 278 3.83 -1.08 -13.89
C SER A 278 5.22 -1.26 -14.48
N TYR A 279 6.25 -1.17 -13.63
CA TYR A 279 7.65 -1.27 -14.06
C TYR A 279 8.28 -2.62 -13.73
N PHE A 280 8.98 -3.17 -14.71
CA PHE A 280 9.71 -4.42 -14.62
C PHE A 280 11.20 -4.17 -14.83
N ALA A 281 12.01 -4.54 -13.84
CA ALA A 281 13.46 -4.30 -13.82
C ALA A 281 14.30 -5.42 -14.47
N GLY A 282 13.69 -6.37 -15.19
CA GLY A 282 14.40 -7.49 -15.84
C GLY A 282 14.84 -8.62 -14.90
N LYS A 283 14.26 -8.73 -13.70
CA LYS A 283 14.67 -9.72 -12.68
C LYS A 283 13.57 -10.70 -12.26
N GLY A 284 12.32 -10.46 -12.65
CA GLY A 284 11.20 -11.30 -12.24
C GLY A 284 9.90 -10.92 -12.95
N LEU A 285 8.81 -11.55 -12.52
CA LEU A 285 7.48 -11.44 -13.11
C LEU A 285 6.39 -11.36 -12.05
N ALA A 286 5.16 -11.08 -12.48
CA ALA A 286 3.94 -11.18 -11.69
C ALA A 286 3.06 -12.31 -12.22
N VAL A 287 2.62 -13.24 -11.36
CA VAL A 287 1.84 -14.42 -11.74
C VAL A 287 0.45 -14.40 -11.08
N PHE A 288 -0.57 -14.68 -11.88
CA PHE A 288 -1.95 -14.84 -11.45
C PHE A 288 -2.46 -16.23 -11.81
N ASN A 289 -3.32 -16.78 -10.96
CA ASN A 289 -4.16 -17.90 -11.34
C ASN A 289 -5.26 -17.39 -12.28
N THR A 290 -5.37 -18.02 -13.43
CA THR A 290 -6.40 -17.67 -14.42
C THR A 290 -7.83 -17.88 -13.92
N SER A 291 -8.01 -18.74 -12.90
CA SER A 291 -9.28 -18.97 -12.23
C SER A 291 -9.82 -17.73 -11.50
N ALA A 292 -8.98 -16.71 -11.25
CA ALA A 292 -9.41 -15.41 -10.76
C ALA A 292 -10.20 -14.60 -11.80
N PHE A 293 -10.19 -15.02 -13.07
CA PHE A 293 -10.85 -14.33 -14.17
C PHE A 293 -11.98 -15.18 -14.76
N SER A 294 -13.04 -14.51 -15.21
CA SER A 294 -14.14 -15.20 -15.90
C SER A 294 -13.71 -15.59 -17.31
N VAL A 295 -13.50 -16.88 -17.58
CA VAL A 295 -13.26 -17.40 -18.94
C VAL A 295 -14.58 -17.93 -19.51
N ASP A 296 -15.08 -17.28 -20.56
CA ASP A 296 -16.34 -17.61 -21.23
C ASP A 296 -16.05 -18.27 -22.58
N GLU A 297 -16.73 -19.35 -22.95
CA GLU A 297 -16.47 -20.06 -24.20
C GLU A 297 -16.98 -19.31 -25.44
N GLU A 298 -18.02 -18.49 -25.31
CA GLU A 298 -18.59 -17.70 -26.41
C GLU A 298 -17.86 -16.37 -26.58
N ARG A 299 -17.55 -15.68 -25.47
CA ARG A 299 -16.87 -14.37 -25.47
C ARG A 299 -15.35 -14.47 -25.44
N GLY A 300 -14.82 -15.64 -25.09
CA GLY A 300 -13.40 -15.91 -24.97
C GLY A 300 -12.74 -15.32 -23.72
N PHE A 301 -11.42 -15.33 -23.73
CA PHE A 301 -10.57 -14.67 -22.75
C PHE A 301 -9.84 -13.49 -23.40
N ARG A 302 -9.90 -12.31 -22.80
CA ARG A 302 -9.33 -11.08 -23.36
C ARG A 302 -8.26 -10.51 -22.43
N VAL A 303 -7.10 -10.22 -22.99
CA VAL A 303 -6.00 -9.50 -22.34
C VAL A 303 -5.63 -8.30 -23.19
N GLU A 304 -5.43 -7.16 -22.56
CA GLU A 304 -5.17 -5.90 -23.23
C GLU A 304 -4.03 -5.17 -22.52
N ILE A 305 -3.03 -4.73 -23.28
CA ILE A 305 -1.79 -4.22 -22.75
C ILE A 305 -1.43 -2.94 -23.47
N TRP A 306 -1.05 -1.91 -22.72
CA TRP A 306 -0.62 -0.63 -23.25
C TRP A 306 0.81 -0.33 -22.82
N GLY A 307 1.55 0.33 -23.69
CA GLY A 307 2.88 0.83 -23.40
C GLY A 307 3.66 1.15 -24.65
N ASN A 308 4.88 1.64 -24.44
CA ASN A 308 5.84 1.86 -25.51
C ASN A 308 6.67 0.59 -25.73
N PHE A 309 6.13 -0.35 -26.51
CA PHE A 309 6.77 -1.66 -26.74
C PHE A 309 8.16 -1.53 -27.38
N GLY A 310 8.42 -0.47 -28.16
CA GLY A 310 9.73 -0.20 -28.74
C GLY A 310 10.82 0.22 -27.75
N GLN A 311 10.47 0.44 -26.48
CA GLN A 311 11.41 0.71 -25.37
C GLN A 311 11.52 -0.48 -24.39
N MET A 312 10.88 -1.61 -24.71
CA MET A 312 10.87 -2.80 -23.87
C MET A 312 11.83 -3.86 -24.41
N ASP A 313 12.33 -4.70 -23.51
CA ASP A 313 13.07 -5.90 -23.88
C ASP A 313 12.67 -7.05 -22.96
N GLY A 314 12.30 -8.20 -23.53
CA GLY A 314 11.87 -9.39 -22.77
C GLY A 314 10.38 -9.72 -22.93
N SER A 315 9.94 -10.71 -22.16
CA SER A 315 8.59 -11.28 -22.25
C SER A 315 7.57 -10.43 -21.51
N ILE A 316 6.57 -9.94 -22.23
CA ILE A 316 5.53 -9.05 -21.69
C ILE A 316 4.41 -9.86 -21.04
N LEU A 317 3.94 -10.90 -21.72
CA LEU A 317 2.82 -11.74 -21.31
C LEU A 317 3.18 -13.19 -21.60
N SER A 318 2.85 -14.10 -20.70
CA SER A 318 2.79 -15.53 -21.01
C SER A 318 1.62 -16.21 -20.31
N LEU A 319 1.09 -17.24 -20.96
CA LEU A 319 -0.07 -17.99 -20.52
C LEU A 319 0.25 -19.48 -20.57
N LYS A 320 0.03 -20.14 -19.44
CA LYS A 320 0.09 -21.60 -19.34
C LYS A 320 -1.28 -22.19 -19.07
N THR A 321 -1.51 -23.40 -19.56
CA THR A 321 -2.70 -24.18 -19.23
C THR A 321 -2.53 -24.90 -17.89
N SER A 322 -3.60 -25.50 -17.38
CA SER A 322 -3.57 -26.37 -16.19
C SER A 322 -2.71 -27.62 -16.36
N GLN A 323 -2.31 -27.96 -17.59
CA GLN A 323 -1.40 -29.07 -17.91
C GLN A 323 0.07 -28.65 -17.97
N ASP A 324 0.39 -27.44 -17.52
CA ASP A 324 1.73 -26.88 -17.54
C ASP A 324 2.31 -26.66 -18.97
N GLU A 325 1.43 -26.61 -19.98
CA GLU A 325 1.77 -26.29 -21.38
C GLU A 325 1.80 -24.78 -21.58
N LEU A 326 2.87 -24.24 -22.17
CA LEU A 326 2.94 -22.84 -22.62
C LEU A 326 2.06 -22.64 -23.86
N LEU A 327 0.90 -22.02 -23.66
CA LEU A 327 -0.09 -21.78 -24.70
C LEU A 327 0.26 -20.56 -25.56
N PHE A 328 0.60 -19.46 -24.90
CA PHE A 328 0.82 -18.17 -25.54
C PHE A 328 1.93 -17.40 -24.85
N SER A 329 2.73 -16.66 -25.62
CA SER A 329 3.62 -15.64 -25.10
C SER A 329 3.74 -14.47 -26.06
N THR A 330 4.02 -13.28 -25.52
CA THR A 330 4.42 -12.12 -26.33
C THR A 330 5.66 -11.49 -25.71
N ALA A 331 6.63 -11.13 -26.54
CA ALA A 331 7.88 -10.52 -26.12
C ALA A 331 8.21 -9.34 -27.01
N ALA A 332 8.76 -8.27 -26.42
CA ALA A 332 9.31 -7.16 -27.18
C ALA A 332 10.82 -7.24 -27.21
N SER A 333 11.42 -6.73 -28.29
CA SER A 333 12.85 -6.43 -28.31
C SER A 333 13.11 -5.02 -28.79
N ASN A 334 13.79 -4.25 -27.94
CA ASN A 334 14.24 -2.90 -28.24
C ASN A 334 15.28 -2.88 -29.37
N GLY A 335 16.05 -3.98 -29.52
CA GLY A 335 17.05 -4.14 -30.57
C GLY A 335 16.46 -4.30 -31.96
N THR A 336 15.47 -5.20 -32.12
CA THR A 336 14.82 -5.46 -33.42
C THR A 336 13.66 -4.51 -33.72
N LYS A 337 13.13 -3.81 -32.70
CA LYS A 337 11.90 -2.99 -32.81
C LYS A 337 10.68 -3.80 -33.23
N GLU A 338 10.61 -5.02 -32.71
CA GLU A 338 9.51 -5.96 -32.98
C GLU A 338 8.91 -6.48 -31.68
N VAL A 339 7.62 -6.78 -31.75
CA VAL A 339 6.90 -7.59 -30.77
C VAL A 339 6.64 -8.95 -31.42
N VAL A 340 7.21 -9.99 -30.84
CA VAL A 340 7.00 -11.37 -31.28
C VAL A 340 5.86 -11.96 -30.46
N VAL A 341 4.82 -12.40 -31.16
CA VAL A 341 3.71 -13.14 -30.59
C VAL A 341 3.89 -14.62 -30.92
N THR A 342 3.84 -15.47 -29.91
CA THR A 342 3.93 -16.92 -30.04
C THR A 342 2.65 -17.57 -29.55
N PHE A 343 2.07 -18.45 -30.36
CA PHE A 343 0.94 -19.30 -29.97
C PHE A 343 1.27 -20.74 -30.34
N ARG A 344 1.34 -21.63 -29.34
CA ARG A 344 1.68 -23.07 -29.54
C ARG A 344 2.90 -23.32 -30.44
N GLY A 345 3.90 -22.46 -30.34
CA GLY A 345 5.14 -22.54 -31.12
C GLY A 345 5.13 -21.83 -32.48
N GLU A 346 3.97 -21.43 -32.99
CA GLU A 346 3.88 -20.54 -34.17
C GLU A 346 4.20 -19.11 -33.75
N GLN A 347 5.08 -18.44 -34.52
CA GLN A 347 5.55 -17.09 -34.20
C GLN A 347 5.21 -16.10 -35.30
N VAL A 348 4.74 -14.93 -34.90
CA VAL A 348 4.46 -13.80 -35.79
C VAL A 348 5.04 -12.53 -35.16
N ALA A 349 5.75 -11.74 -35.95
CA ALA A 349 6.31 -10.47 -35.53
C ALA A 349 5.43 -9.29 -35.97
N VAL A 350 5.29 -8.30 -35.09
CA VAL A 350 4.61 -7.02 -35.34
C VAL A 350 5.57 -5.89 -35.02
N LYS A 351 5.45 -4.75 -35.70
CA LYS A 351 6.28 -3.56 -35.41
C LYS A 351 6.00 -3.06 -33.99
N SER A 352 7.05 -2.73 -33.24
CA SER A 352 6.92 -2.24 -31.85
C SER A 352 6.49 -0.77 -31.75
N SER A 353 6.09 -0.12 -32.86
CA SER A 353 5.61 1.27 -32.87
C SER A 353 4.19 1.40 -32.30
N LEU A 354 3.50 0.27 -32.11
CA LEU A 354 2.17 0.23 -31.54
C LEU A 354 2.15 0.68 -30.07
N ARG A 355 0.98 1.12 -29.60
CA ARG A 355 0.75 1.55 -28.21
C ARG A 355 -0.10 0.59 -27.42
N ARG A 356 -0.85 -0.28 -28.11
CA ARG A 356 -1.82 -1.21 -27.53
C ARG A 356 -1.78 -2.56 -28.23
N LEU A 357 -1.80 -3.63 -27.44
CA LEU A 357 -2.06 -4.99 -27.91
C LEU A 357 -3.34 -5.52 -27.27
N LEU A 358 -4.34 -5.80 -28.08
CA LEU A 358 -5.54 -6.53 -27.67
C LEU A 358 -5.44 -7.98 -28.12
N ILE A 359 -5.43 -8.91 -27.17
CA ILE A 359 -5.33 -10.35 -27.42
C ILE A 359 -6.65 -11.00 -26.97
N THR A 360 -7.32 -11.68 -27.90
CA THR A 360 -8.59 -12.37 -27.66
C THR A 360 -8.48 -13.84 -28.01
N PHE A 361 -8.58 -14.69 -26.99
CA PHE A 361 -8.60 -16.15 -27.11
C PHE A 361 -10.04 -16.60 -27.30
N LEU A 362 -10.40 -17.02 -28.51
CA LEU A 362 -11.72 -17.52 -28.89
C LEU A 362 -11.66 -19.04 -29.11
N LYS A 363 -12.81 -19.70 -29.11
CA LYS A 363 -12.91 -21.15 -29.27
C LYS A 363 -12.07 -21.74 -30.41
N ASP A 364 -12.07 -21.10 -31.58
CA ASP A 364 -11.44 -21.61 -32.80
C ASP A 364 -10.18 -20.85 -33.23
N LEU A 365 -9.85 -19.74 -32.58
CA LEU A 365 -8.71 -18.89 -32.96
C LEU A 365 -8.25 -17.98 -31.82
N VAL A 366 -7.01 -17.51 -31.91
CA VAL A 366 -6.51 -16.37 -31.13
C VAL A 366 -6.37 -15.17 -32.06
N LYS A 367 -7.04 -14.07 -31.73
CA LYS A 367 -6.94 -12.80 -32.45
C LYS A 367 -6.05 -11.84 -31.68
N VAL A 368 -5.05 -11.27 -32.34
CA VAL A 368 -4.20 -10.19 -31.81
C VAL A 368 -4.45 -8.95 -32.66
N LEU A 369 -4.81 -7.85 -32.00
CA LEU A 369 -5.17 -6.59 -32.64
C LEU A 369 -4.25 -5.47 -32.10
N PRO A 370 -3.26 -5.04 -32.90
CA PRO A 370 -2.45 -3.86 -32.61
C PRO A 370 -3.26 -2.57 -32.81
N ASP A 371 -3.26 -1.64 -31.86
CA ASP A 371 -3.81 -0.28 -31.99
C ASP A 371 -5.23 -0.14 -32.61
N ASP A 372 -6.09 -1.16 -32.46
CA ASP A 372 -7.40 -1.26 -33.13
C ASP A 372 -7.36 -1.32 -34.67
N GLU A 373 -6.19 -1.49 -35.25
CA GLU A 373 -5.99 -1.57 -36.70
C GLU A 373 -6.33 -2.97 -37.21
N GLU A 374 -7.57 -3.17 -37.62
CA GLU A 374 -8.08 -4.46 -38.12
C GLU A 374 -7.27 -5.00 -39.32
N SER A 375 -6.68 -4.12 -40.15
CA SER A 375 -5.81 -4.52 -41.26
C SER A 375 -4.47 -5.12 -40.81
N GLU A 376 -4.03 -4.84 -39.59
CA GLU A 376 -2.81 -5.39 -38.98
C GLU A 376 -3.13 -6.54 -38.01
N SER A 377 -4.39 -6.98 -37.94
CA SER A 377 -4.80 -8.05 -37.03
C SER A 377 -4.17 -9.39 -37.42
N ILE A 378 -3.67 -10.10 -36.41
CA ILE A 378 -3.15 -11.46 -36.56
C ILE A 378 -4.20 -12.43 -36.07
N THR A 379 -4.49 -13.44 -36.89
CA THR A 379 -5.38 -14.54 -36.53
C THR A 379 -4.58 -15.83 -36.52
N LEU A 380 -4.48 -16.46 -35.36
CA LEU A 380 -3.77 -17.73 -35.14
C LEU A 380 -4.84 -18.82 -34.96
N PRO A 381 -5.02 -19.73 -35.93
CA PRO A 381 -6.08 -20.73 -35.85
C PRO A 381 -5.78 -21.77 -34.78
N VAL A 382 -6.84 -22.27 -34.15
CA VAL A 382 -6.77 -23.39 -33.20
C VAL A 382 -7.18 -24.66 -33.96
N GLY A 383 -6.26 -25.62 -34.08
CA GLY A 383 -6.49 -26.84 -34.84
C GLY A 383 -7.74 -27.62 -34.36
N ALA A 384 -8.47 -28.20 -35.31
CA ALA A 384 -9.73 -28.92 -35.05
C ALA A 384 -9.60 -30.09 -34.05
N GLU A 385 -8.40 -30.64 -33.85
CA GLU A 385 -8.12 -31.72 -32.89
C GLU A 385 -8.09 -31.27 -31.43
N SER A 386 -8.11 -29.96 -31.17
CA SER A 386 -8.15 -29.40 -29.81
C SER A 386 -9.57 -29.11 -29.30
N HIS A 387 -10.56 -29.82 -29.86
CA HIS A 387 -11.95 -29.80 -29.41
C HIS A 387 -12.29 -31.01 -28.54
N PRO A 388 -12.76 -30.82 -27.29
CA PRO A 388 -12.83 -29.54 -26.57
C PRO A 388 -11.46 -29.18 -25.95
N GLY A 389 -11.25 -27.90 -25.64
CA GLY A 389 -10.74 -27.62 -24.30
C GLY A 389 -9.36 -27.01 -24.09
N TYR A 390 -8.87 -26.13 -24.98
CA TYR A 390 -7.75 -25.26 -24.58
C TYR A 390 -8.23 -24.09 -23.69
N LEU A 391 -9.42 -23.52 -23.93
CA LEU A 391 -10.01 -22.49 -23.06
C LEU A 391 -10.39 -23.04 -21.68
N THR A 392 -10.78 -24.32 -21.62
CA THR A 392 -11.09 -24.97 -20.33
C THR A 392 -9.83 -25.22 -19.52
N THR A 393 -8.75 -25.69 -20.15
CA THR A 393 -7.45 -25.85 -19.46
C THR A 393 -6.81 -24.50 -19.15
N LEU A 394 -7.09 -23.46 -19.94
CA LEU A 394 -6.69 -22.09 -19.64
C LEU A 394 -7.38 -21.54 -18.38
N ARG A 395 -8.60 -21.96 -18.04
CA ARG A 395 -9.34 -21.48 -16.84
C ARG A 395 -8.66 -21.84 -15.52
N GLU A 396 -7.87 -22.91 -15.51
CA GLU A 396 -7.15 -23.42 -14.35
C GLU A 396 -5.62 -23.33 -14.55
N GLY A 397 -5.19 -22.49 -15.48
CA GLY A 397 -3.79 -22.23 -15.79
C GLY A 397 -3.23 -21.00 -15.08
N HIS A 398 -2.13 -20.46 -15.63
CA HIS A 398 -1.43 -19.30 -15.09
C HIS A 398 -1.27 -18.20 -16.13
N LEU A 399 -1.42 -16.95 -15.67
CA LEU A 399 -1.17 -15.72 -16.41
C LEU A 399 0.03 -15.01 -15.79
N ALA A 400 1.06 -14.77 -16.58
CA ALA A 400 2.25 -14.05 -16.17
C ALA A 400 2.40 -12.75 -16.94
N ILE A 401 2.74 -11.68 -16.22
CA ILE A 401 3.17 -10.40 -16.78
C ILE A 401 4.64 -10.20 -16.47
N GLY A 402 5.41 -9.80 -17.47
CA GLY A 402 6.82 -9.43 -17.32
C GLY A 402 7.81 -10.59 -17.29
N GLY A 403 7.39 -11.80 -17.68
CA GLY A 403 8.28 -12.95 -17.85
C GLY A 403 7.64 -14.09 -18.61
N LEU A 404 8.49 -14.99 -19.13
CA LEU A 404 8.09 -16.24 -19.77
C LEU A 404 7.99 -17.34 -18.72
N LEU A 405 6.80 -17.91 -18.55
CA LEU A 405 6.57 -19.02 -17.63
C LEU A 405 7.31 -20.29 -18.09
N GLY A 406 8.12 -20.85 -17.17
CA GLY A 406 8.77 -22.15 -17.26
C GLY A 406 8.02 -23.19 -16.43
N GLU A 407 8.72 -24.17 -15.84
CA GLU A 407 8.11 -25.21 -14.99
C GLU A 407 7.43 -24.62 -13.74
N GLY A 408 6.15 -24.94 -13.54
CA GLY A 408 5.32 -24.34 -12.50
C GLY A 408 5.16 -22.83 -12.67
N ILE A 409 5.51 -22.06 -11.62
CA ILE A 409 5.51 -20.59 -11.63
C ILE A 409 6.90 -19.98 -11.85
N SER A 410 7.92 -20.80 -12.13
CA SER A 410 9.25 -20.32 -12.51
C SER A 410 9.16 -19.43 -13.75
N GLY A 411 10.02 -18.43 -13.84
CA GLY A 411 10.05 -17.54 -15.00
C GLY A 411 11.45 -17.34 -15.59
N SER A 412 11.47 -16.89 -16.83
CA SER A 412 12.68 -16.56 -17.59
C SER A 412 12.41 -15.38 -18.53
N HIS A 413 13.44 -14.89 -19.22
CA HIS A 413 13.32 -13.79 -20.20
C HIS A 413 12.53 -12.59 -19.66
N PHE A 414 12.88 -12.14 -18.46
CA PHE A 414 12.15 -11.11 -17.73
C PHE A 414 12.13 -9.78 -18.48
N LEU A 415 10.99 -9.10 -18.42
CA LEU A 415 10.77 -7.81 -19.03
C LEU A 415 11.63 -6.75 -18.35
N THR A 416 12.31 -5.95 -19.15
CA THR A 416 12.83 -4.65 -18.79
C THR A 416 11.99 -3.60 -19.51
N GLY A 417 11.19 -2.85 -18.78
CA GLY A 417 10.29 -1.86 -19.38
C GLY A 417 9.11 -1.46 -18.48
N CYS A 418 8.29 -0.55 -18.99
CA CYS A 418 7.11 -0.02 -18.31
C CYS A 418 5.84 -0.30 -19.10
N LEU A 419 4.86 -0.96 -18.48
CA LEU A 419 3.52 -1.13 -19.02
C LEU A 419 2.64 0.00 -18.48
N GLU A 420 2.03 0.79 -19.36
CA GLU A 420 1.19 1.93 -18.98
C GLU A 420 -0.14 1.45 -18.36
N LYS A 421 -0.68 0.34 -18.88
CA LYS A 421 -1.93 -0.24 -18.42
C LYS A 421 -2.01 -1.71 -18.81
N ILE A 422 -2.66 -2.51 -17.96
CA ILE A 422 -3.00 -3.91 -18.24
C ILE A 422 -4.47 -4.11 -17.90
N GLN A 423 -5.21 -4.75 -18.80
CA GLN A 423 -6.58 -5.17 -18.54
C GLN A 423 -6.78 -6.64 -18.86
N VAL A 424 -7.56 -7.31 -18.01
CA VAL A 424 -8.00 -8.69 -18.21
C VAL A 424 -9.52 -8.69 -18.11
N GLN A 425 -10.20 -9.18 -19.15
CA GLN A 425 -11.67 -9.16 -19.25
C GLN A 425 -12.28 -7.77 -18.97
N GLY A 426 -11.63 -6.72 -19.48
CA GLY A 426 -12.09 -5.32 -19.37
C GLY A 426 -11.88 -4.67 -18.00
N LYS A 427 -11.31 -5.38 -17.02
CA LYS A 427 -10.93 -4.82 -15.71
C LYS A 427 -9.45 -4.51 -15.68
N ALA A 428 -9.07 -3.40 -15.05
CA ALA A 428 -7.66 -3.10 -14.77
C ALA A 428 -7.07 -4.20 -13.88
N LEU A 429 -5.89 -4.68 -14.26
CA LEU A 429 -5.18 -5.71 -13.51
C LEU A 429 -4.30 -5.03 -12.47
N ASP A 430 -4.56 -5.32 -11.20
CA ASP A 430 -3.75 -4.87 -10.07
C ASP A 430 -2.66 -5.92 -9.78
N LEU A 431 -1.39 -5.50 -9.87
CA LEU A 431 -0.25 -6.39 -9.70
C LEU A 431 0.06 -6.72 -8.23
N ASP A 432 -0.52 -6.02 -7.26
CA ASP A 432 -0.36 -6.35 -5.84
C ASP A 432 -1.17 -7.58 -5.42
N LEU A 433 -2.15 -7.98 -6.25
CA LEU A 433 -2.89 -9.24 -6.09
C LEU A 433 -2.14 -10.46 -6.65
N ALA A 434 -0.97 -10.26 -7.26
CA ALA A 434 -0.19 -11.33 -7.89
C ALA A 434 0.80 -11.99 -6.91
N VAL A 435 1.19 -13.22 -7.22
CA VAL A 435 2.48 -13.74 -6.73
C VAL A 435 3.57 -13.07 -7.57
N LYS A 436 4.23 -12.07 -6.99
CA LYS A 436 5.09 -11.15 -7.73
C LYS A 436 6.51 -11.09 -7.17
N HIS A 437 7.49 -10.99 -8.05
CA HIS A 437 8.86 -10.73 -7.66
C HIS A 437 9.02 -9.29 -7.16
N MET A 438 9.74 -9.09 -6.07
CA MET A 438 9.97 -7.78 -5.42
C MET A 438 10.46 -6.67 -6.35
N SER A 439 11.14 -7.01 -7.46
CA SER A 439 11.67 -6.03 -8.41
C SER A 439 10.62 -5.44 -9.35
N VAL A 440 9.35 -5.83 -9.20
CA VAL A 440 8.25 -5.37 -10.03
C VAL A 440 7.47 -4.32 -9.25
N SER A 441 7.41 -3.12 -9.81
CA SER A 441 6.59 -2.02 -9.30
C SER A 441 5.19 -2.12 -9.89
N SER A 442 4.16 -2.04 -9.05
CA SER A 442 2.77 -2.24 -9.48
C SER A 442 2.16 -1.01 -10.14
N HIS A 443 2.46 0.18 -9.59
CA HIS A 443 1.70 1.39 -9.84
C HIS A 443 2.54 2.55 -10.36
N SER A 444 3.86 2.46 -10.28
CA SER A 444 4.79 3.48 -10.75
C SER A 444 5.82 2.96 -11.76
N CYS A 445 6.06 3.78 -12.79
CA CYS A 445 7.18 3.65 -13.70
C CYS A 445 8.16 4.83 -13.60
N PRO A 446 9.47 4.60 -13.82
CA PRO A 446 10.42 5.68 -14.04
C PRO A 446 10.01 6.56 -15.23
N ALA A 447 10.20 7.87 -15.11
CA ALA A 447 9.85 8.86 -16.14
C ALA A 447 11.03 9.74 -16.56
#